data_AF-A0A059C701-F1
#
_entry.id   AF-A0A059C701-F1
#
_cell.length_a   1.000
_cell.length_b   1.000
_cell.length_c   1.000
_cell.angle_alpha   90.00
_cell.angle_beta   90.00
_cell.angle_gamma   90.00
#
_symmetry.space_group_name_H-M   'P 1'
#
loop_
_entity.id
_entity.type
_entity.pdbx_description
1 polymer ?
#
loop_
_entity_poly.entity_id
_entity_poly.type
_entity_poly.pdbx_seq_one_letter_code
_entity_poly.pdbx_strand_id
1 'polypeptide(L)'
;MVRKRDRFWEYVELLDGKFKCKFCDRKFAGGVPRVKSHLSGIKGGGIDICTKVPEDVRIAATEASPGLNKRAKAEACSGKIEETLLKMHISKDDVMPDKLLVKFILLNGEDVDIVRRPSFIDFVDAVAKHGSHYKLPCCSVIKTKLVPDLEKEIGEYVANVKKSWVRTVCTLINYVWQREKRSFMSIFAYSIEGVVLLNALEIPSSMLIFDLVEGIPYFVTREIGANNVTQYIIQNPGDCLEFMPNDDHTH
;
A
#
# COMPACT_ATOMS: atom_id res chain seq x y z
N MET A 1 38.05 26.48 -5.24
CA MET A 1 36.70 26.74 -4.68
C MET A 1 36.74 26.55 -3.18
N VAL A 2 36.57 27.60 -2.38
CA VAL A 2 36.44 27.50 -0.92
C VAL A 2 35.06 26.90 -0.63
N ARG A 3 34.99 25.67 -0.07
CA ARG A 3 33.72 25.08 0.37
C ARG A 3 33.13 25.98 1.47
N LYS A 4 31.90 26.47 1.27
CA LYS A 4 31.17 27.20 2.32
C LYS A 4 31.14 26.34 3.59
N ARG A 5 31.47 26.94 4.73
CA ARG A 5 31.40 26.28 6.05
C ARG A 5 29.94 25.90 6.30
N ASP A 6 29.70 24.63 6.62
CA ASP A 6 28.35 24.12 6.89
C ASP A 6 27.78 24.76 8.18
N ARG A 7 26.50 25.16 8.16
CA ARG A 7 25.81 25.83 9.28
C ARG A 7 25.86 25.04 10.58
N PHE A 8 25.94 23.71 10.52
CA PHE A 8 25.96 22.87 11.74
C PHE A 8 27.23 23.01 12.58
N TRP A 9 28.27 23.66 12.07
CA TRP A 9 29.44 24.00 12.88
C TRP A 9 29.13 25.02 13.99
N GLU A 10 28.03 25.77 13.90
CA GLU A 10 27.61 26.72 14.94
C GLU A 10 27.21 26.02 16.25
N TYR A 11 26.80 24.75 16.18
CA TYR A 11 26.33 23.96 17.32
C TYR A 11 27.42 23.13 18.01
N VAL A 12 28.67 23.24 17.55
CA VAL A 12 29.80 22.48 18.09
C VAL A 12 31.03 23.36 18.24
N GLU A 13 31.96 22.96 19.12
CA GLU A 13 33.30 23.56 19.22
C GLU A 13 34.28 22.66 18.48
N LEU A 14 34.99 23.24 17.51
CA LEU A 14 36.03 22.54 16.75
C LEU A 14 37.28 22.36 17.63
N LEU A 15 37.70 21.11 17.77
CA LEU A 15 38.97 20.71 18.35
C LEU A 15 39.79 20.04 17.25
N ASP A 16 41.10 19.92 17.42
CA ASP A 16 41.97 19.36 16.39
C ASP A 16 41.52 17.93 15.99
N GLY A 17 40.93 17.78 14.79
CA GLY A 17 40.30 16.55 14.29
C GLY A 17 39.04 16.05 15.03
N LYS A 18 38.54 16.81 16.01
CA LYS A 18 37.42 16.44 16.89
C LYS A 18 36.41 17.58 17.00
N PHE A 19 35.22 17.30 17.53
CA PHE A 19 34.26 18.34 17.88
C PHE A 19 33.64 18.07 19.23
N LYS A 20 33.33 19.12 19.98
CA LYS A 20 32.58 19.07 21.24
C LYS A 20 31.17 19.60 20.99
N CYS A 21 30.16 18.83 21.37
CA CYS A 21 28.76 19.26 21.26
C CYS A 21 28.44 20.33 22.31
N LYS A 22 27.85 21.47 21.92
CA LYS A 22 27.47 22.54 22.86
C LYS A 22 26.26 22.19 23.75
N PHE A 23 25.51 21.14 23.41
CA PHE A 23 24.30 20.74 24.14
C PHE A 23 24.55 19.65 25.20
N CYS A 24 25.43 18.68 24.90
CA CYS A 24 25.73 17.58 25.83
C CYS A 24 27.18 17.53 26.30
N ASP A 25 28.02 18.48 25.88
CA ASP A 25 29.44 18.60 26.22
C ASP A 25 30.32 17.40 25.86
N ARG A 26 29.78 16.38 25.21
CA ARG A 26 30.53 15.21 24.75
C ARG A 26 31.40 15.56 23.55
N LYS A 27 32.58 14.93 23.50
CA LYS A 27 33.59 15.09 22.44
C LYS A 27 33.56 13.89 21.51
N PHE A 28 33.60 14.14 20.21
CA PHE A 28 33.55 13.13 19.17
C PHE A 28 34.62 13.40 18.11
N ALA A 29 35.08 12.35 17.43
CA ALA A 29 35.97 12.48 16.28
C ALA A 29 35.17 12.48 14.98
N GLY A 30 35.52 13.37 14.04
CA GLY A 30 34.95 13.39 12.69
C GLY A 30 34.47 14.76 12.23
N GLY A 31 33.94 14.80 11.01
CA GLY A 31 33.48 16.02 10.36
C GLY A 31 31.96 16.23 10.43
N VAL A 32 31.48 17.20 9.64
CA VAL A 32 30.07 17.61 9.53
C VAL A 32 29.05 16.46 9.47
N PRO A 33 29.27 15.35 8.72
CA PRO A 33 28.29 14.27 8.67
C PRO A 33 28.01 13.67 10.05
N ARG A 34 29.05 13.48 10.89
CA ARG A 34 28.89 12.99 12.27
C ARG A 34 28.25 14.03 13.18
N VAL A 35 28.53 15.32 12.97
CA VAL A 35 27.85 16.42 13.68
C VAL A 35 26.34 16.36 13.42
N LYS A 36 25.93 16.25 12.15
CA LYS A 36 24.52 16.14 11.76
C LYS A 36 23.84 14.89 12.34
N SER A 37 24.51 13.74 12.28
CA SER A 37 23.98 12.50 12.87
C SER A 37 23.80 12.61 14.39
N HIS A 38 24.76 13.20 15.11
CA HIS A 38 24.65 13.43 16.56
C HIS A 38 23.48 14.36 16.92
N LEU A 39 23.30 15.44 16.15
CA LEU A 39 22.27 16.46 16.38
C LEU A 39 20.86 16.01 15.96
N SER A 40 20.73 15.10 14.99
CA SER A 40 19.41 14.62 14.49
C SER A 40 18.57 13.89 15.55
N GLY A 41 19.22 13.26 16.54
CA GLY A 41 18.54 12.38 17.49
C GLY A 41 18.14 11.02 16.90
N ILE A 42 18.50 10.71 15.64
CA ILE A 42 18.19 9.45 14.97
C ILE A 42 19.30 8.43 15.26
N LYS A 43 18.91 7.25 15.77
CA LYS A 43 19.84 6.13 15.99
C LYS A 43 20.29 5.53 14.66
N GLY A 44 21.52 5.01 14.60
CA GLY A 44 22.05 4.31 13.42
C GLY A 44 23.11 5.09 12.62
N GLY A 45 23.45 6.32 13.01
CA GLY A 45 24.48 7.14 12.34
C GLY A 45 25.94 6.87 12.75
N GLY A 46 26.23 5.79 13.49
CA GLY A 46 27.60 5.45 13.94
C GLY A 46 28.21 6.44 14.94
N ILE A 47 27.37 7.21 15.64
CA ILE A 47 27.72 8.14 16.71
C ILE A 47 26.56 8.16 17.72
N ASP A 48 26.85 8.36 19.01
CA ASP A 48 25.81 8.51 20.03
C ASP A 48 24.93 9.72 19.71
N ILE A 49 23.62 9.61 19.94
CA ILE A 49 22.69 10.71 19.75
C ILE A 49 22.76 11.69 20.94
N CYS A 50 22.45 12.96 20.69
CA CYS A 50 22.27 13.95 21.74
C CYS A 50 20.79 14.11 22.10
N THR A 51 20.46 13.91 23.39
CA THR A 51 19.09 14.10 23.91
C THR A 51 18.80 15.52 24.39
N LYS A 52 19.80 16.41 24.37
CA LYS A 52 19.72 17.79 24.86
C LYS A 52 19.60 18.83 23.75
N VAL A 53 19.45 18.40 22.49
CA VAL A 53 19.38 19.30 21.34
C VAL A 53 17.95 19.86 21.23
N PRO A 54 17.79 21.19 21.10
CA PRO A 54 16.52 21.82 20.80
C PRO A 54 15.86 21.26 19.53
N GLU A 55 14.52 21.20 19.51
CA GLU A 55 13.77 20.51 18.46
C GLU A 55 13.98 21.12 17.06
N ASP A 56 14.11 22.44 16.97
CA ASP A 56 14.42 23.16 15.73
C ASP A 56 15.76 22.71 15.11
N VAL A 57 16.79 22.54 15.95
CA VAL A 57 18.11 22.07 15.51
C VAL A 57 18.07 20.59 15.11
N ARG A 58 17.25 19.77 15.78
CA ARG A 58 17.06 18.35 15.44
C ARG A 58 16.39 18.18 14.08
N ILE A 59 15.34 18.94 13.81
CA ILE A 59 14.64 18.95 12.51
C ILE A 59 15.62 19.35 11.41
N ALA A 60 16.31 20.48 11.59
CA ALA A 60 17.28 20.97 10.62
C ALA A 60 18.41 19.95 10.34
N ALA A 61 18.92 19.28 11.38
CA ALA A 61 19.97 18.26 11.25
C ALA A 61 19.49 16.98 10.57
N THR A 62 18.22 16.61 10.78
CA THR A 62 17.58 15.47 10.12
C THR A 62 17.44 15.70 8.62
N GLU A 63 16.91 16.86 8.23
CA GLU A 63 16.77 17.25 6.82
C GLU A 63 18.11 17.34 6.08
N ALA A 64 19.17 17.76 6.78
CA ALA A 64 20.48 17.97 6.19
C ALA A 64 21.40 16.74 6.21
N SER A 65 20.98 15.63 6.84
CA SER A 65 21.76 14.39 6.92
C SER A 65 21.65 13.61 5.60
N PRO A 66 22.77 13.17 4.98
CA PRO A 66 22.70 12.28 3.83
C PRO A 66 21.96 11.01 4.23
N GLY A 67 20.86 10.72 3.54
CA GLY A 67 19.89 9.70 3.91
C GLY A 67 20.53 8.38 4.32
N LEU A 68 20.06 7.84 5.45
CA LEU A 68 20.31 6.48 5.91
C LEU A 68 19.73 5.50 4.87
N ASN A 69 20.47 5.27 3.78
CA ASN A 69 20.20 4.21 2.83
C ASN A 69 21.49 3.41 2.57
N LYS A 70 21.38 2.11 2.86
CA LYS A 70 22.28 0.98 2.52
C LYS A 70 23.41 0.65 3.48
N ARG A 71 23.05 -0.07 4.56
CA ARG A 71 23.48 -1.47 4.81
C ARG A 71 22.68 -2.03 6.00
N ALA A 72 21.44 -2.44 5.75
CA ALA A 72 20.75 -3.33 6.67
C ALA A 72 21.23 -4.76 6.37
N LYS A 73 22.11 -5.26 7.24
CA LYS A 73 22.27 -6.70 7.45
C LYS A 73 20.94 -7.18 8.04
N ALA A 74 20.39 -8.25 7.49
CA ALA A 74 19.06 -8.75 7.79
C ALA A 74 18.84 -8.96 9.29
N GLU A 75 17.99 -8.13 9.92
CA GLU A 75 17.38 -8.43 11.21
C GLU A 75 15.92 -7.94 11.25
N ALA A 76 15.09 -8.80 11.83
CA ALA A 76 13.65 -8.83 12.01
C ALA A 76 12.82 -7.53 11.91
N CYS A 77 11.62 -7.70 11.33
CA CYS A 77 10.52 -6.74 11.36
C CYS A 77 9.99 -6.58 12.80
N SER A 78 10.49 -5.58 13.54
CA SER A 78 9.83 -5.07 14.74
C SER A 78 9.34 -3.66 14.45
N GLY A 79 8.19 -3.57 13.80
CA GLY A 79 7.38 -2.36 13.88
C GLY A 79 6.66 -2.35 15.21
N LYS A 80 7.24 -1.73 16.24
CA LYS A 80 6.43 -1.18 17.33
C LYS A 80 5.79 0.08 16.78
N ILE A 81 4.59 -0.05 16.23
CA ILE A 81 3.64 1.05 16.09
C ILE A 81 2.73 0.98 17.32
N GLU A 82 2.54 2.14 17.93
CA GLU A 82 1.96 2.40 19.25
C GLU A 82 0.63 1.69 19.48
N GLU A 83 0.68 0.64 20.29
CA GLU A 83 -0.46 0.13 21.06
C GLU A 83 -0.77 1.12 22.20
N THR A 84 -1.27 2.31 21.87
CA THR A 84 -1.68 3.33 22.86
C THR A 84 -3.14 3.76 22.74
N LEU A 85 -3.98 3.05 21.99
CA LEU A 85 -5.44 3.27 22.05
C LEU A 85 -6.19 1.95 22.25
N LEU A 86 -6.82 1.87 23.44
CA LEU A 86 -7.69 0.82 24.00
C LEU A 86 -6.99 -0.45 24.51
N LYS A 87 -6.41 -0.36 25.72
CA LYS A 87 -6.29 -1.50 26.65
C LYS A 87 -7.68 -1.86 27.20
N MET A 88 -8.58 -2.32 26.34
CA MET A 88 -9.76 -3.03 26.81
C MET A 88 -9.25 -4.39 27.31
N HIS A 89 -9.41 -4.65 28.61
CA HIS A 89 -8.96 -5.89 29.24
C HIS A 89 -9.66 -7.08 28.59
N ILE A 90 -8.98 -7.75 27.66
CA ILE A 90 -9.37 -9.10 27.25
C ILE A 90 -8.70 -10.02 28.27
N SER A 91 -9.53 -10.63 29.11
CA SER A 91 -9.12 -11.70 30.04
C SER A 91 -8.31 -12.75 29.29
N LYS A 92 -7.28 -13.30 29.95
CA LYS A 92 -6.39 -14.33 29.39
C LYS A 92 -7.06 -15.68 29.08
N ASP A 93 -8.36 -15.80 29.34
CA ASP A 93 -9.14 -16.99 29.03
C ASP A 93 -9.90 -16.79 27.71
N ASP A 94 -9.47 -17.60 26.75
CA ASP A 94 -9.99 -17.82 25.40
C ASP A 94 -9.75 -16.72 24.33
N VAL A 95 -8.65 -16.89 23.58
CA VAL A 95 -8.39 -16.19 22.32
C VAL A 95 -9.30 -16.81 21.26
N MET A 96 -10.59 -16.50 21.32
CA MET A 96 -11.53 -16.87 20.28
C MET A 96 -11.12 -16.15 18.98
N PRO A 97 -10.81 -16.87 17.88
CA PRO A 97 -10.41 -16.29 16.60
C PRO A 97 -11.35 -15.16 16.15
N ASP A 98 -12.63 -15.29 16.47
CA ASP A 98 -13.68 -14.30 16.18
C ASP A 98 -13.41 -12.94 16.84
N LYS A 99 -12.94 -12.91 18.09
CA LYS A 99 -12.61 -11.65 18.78
C LYS A 99 -11.40 -10.97 18.13
N LEU A 100 -10.42 -11.77 17.68
CA LEU A 100 -9.26 -11.24 16.95
C LEU A 100 -9.66 -10.71 15.57
N LEU A 101 -10.58 -11.40 14.89
CA LEU A 101 -11.13 -10.96 13.61
C LEU A 101 -11.88 -9.61 13.77
N VAL A 102 -12.77 -9.50 14.75
CA VAL A 102 -13.48 -8.24 15.03
C VAL A 102 -12.48 -7.12 15.36
N LYS A 103 -11.45 -7.40 16.17
CA LYS A 103 -10.39 -6.42 16.47
C LYS A 103 -9.62 -6.01 15.20
N PHE A 104 -9.31 -6.95 14.31
CA PHE A 104 -8.65 -6.66 13.04
C PHE A 104 -9.50 -5.72 12.18
N ILE A 105 -10.80 -6.00 12.03
CA ILE A 105 -11.71 -5.18 11.22
C ILE A 105 -11.77 -3.75 11.77
N LEU A 106 -12.02 -3.60 13.07
CA LEU A 106 -12.18 -2.29 13.71
C LEU A 106 -10.90 -1.44 13.68
N LEU A 107 -9.74 -2.03 13.95
CA LEU A 107 -8.49 -1.28 14.04
C LEU A 107 -7.90 -0.90 12.68
N ASN A 108 -8.23 -1.64 11.62
CA ASN A 108 -7.75 -1.35 10.27
C ASN A 108 -8.79 -0.59 9.43
N GLY A 109 -9.99 -0.35 9.98
CA GLY A 109 -11.07 0.32 9.25
C GLY A 109 -11.55 -0.50 8.05
N GLU A 110 -11.48 -1.83 8.14
CA GLU A 110 -11.98 -2.72 7.10
C GLU A 110 -13.50 -2.81 7.17
N ASP A 111 -14.13 -3.05 6.03
CA ASP A 111 -15.56 -3.33 5.97
C ASP A 111 -15.85 -4.72 6.56
N VAL A 112 -16.94 -4.86 7.33
CA VAL A 112 -17.36 -6.17 7.89
C VAL A 112 -17.58 -7.21 6.80
N ASP A 113 -17.95 -6.78 5.58
CA ASP A 113 -18.10 -7.66 4.43
C ASP A 113 -16.79 -8.33 3.99
N ILE A 114 -15.63 -7.95 4.53
CA ILE A 114 -14.36 -8.66 4.30
C ILE A 114 -14.47 -10.17 4.60
N VAL A 115 -15.28 -10.56 5.60
CA VAL A 115 -15.45 -11.97 5.99
C VAL A 115 -16.14 -12.81 4.93
N ARG A 116 -16.84 -12.17 3.98
CA ARG A 116 -17.52 -12.83 2.85
C ARG A 116 -16.66 -12.84 1.58
N ARG A 117 -15.52 -12.15 1.57
CA ARG A 117 -14.67 -12.06 0.37
C ARG A 117 -13.97 -13.41 0.16
N PRO A 118 -14.11 -14.04 -1.02
CA PRO A 118 -13.47 -15.33 -1.30
C PRO A 118 -11.96 -15.30 -1.03
N SER A 119 -11.27 -14.22 -1.42
CA SER A 119 -9.84 -14.06 -1.17
C SER A 119 -9.45 -14.05 0.32
N PHE A 120 -10.33 -13.56 1.19
CA PHE A 120 -10.10 -13.58 2.64
C PHE A 120 -10.35 -14.97 3.21
N ILE A 121 -11.42 -15.63 2.77
CA ILE A 121 -11.74 -17.02 3.16
C ILE A 121 -10.61 -17.96 2.76
N ASP A 122 -10.19 -17.91 1.49
CA ASP A 122 -9.09 -18.72 0.96
C ASP A 122 -7.79 -18.51 1.73
N PHE A 123 -7.51 -17.25 2.12
CA PHE A 123 -6.34 -16.93 2.93
C PHE A 123 -6.44 -17.54 4.34
N VAL A 124 -7.57 -17.40 5.02
CA VAL A 124 -7.80 -17.97 6.35
C VAL A 124 -7.70 -19.49 6.31
N ASP A 125 -8.31 -20.14 5.32
CA ASP A 125 -8.25 -21.59 5.12
C ASP A 125 -6.83 -22.08 4.83
N ALA A 126 -6.08 -21.35 4.01
CA ALA A 126 -4.68 -21.66 3.74
C ALA A 126 -3.82 -21.55 5.01
N VAL A 127 -4.04 -20.53 5.84
CA VAL A 127 -3.36 -20.37 7.14
C VAL A 127 -3.75 -21.50 8.10
N ALA A 128 -5.03 -21.83 8.20
CA ALA A 128 -5.52 -22.92 9.06
C ALA A 128 -4.92 -24.28 8.66
N LYS A 129 -4.87 -24.56 7.34
CA LYS A 129 -4.26 -25.77 6.78
C LYS A 129 -2.74 -25.84 7.02
N HIS A 130 -2.05 -24.70 6.99
CA HIS A 130 -0.62 -24.64 7.28
C HIS A 130 -0.31 -24.76 8.78
N GLY A 131 -1.26 -24.38 9.63
CA GLY A 131 -1.19 -24.51 11.08
C GLY A 131 -0.17 -23.57 11.73
N SER A 132 0.30 -23.95 12.92
CA SER A 132 1.16 -23.12 13.78
C SER A 132 2.55 -22.77 13.18
N HIS A 133 2.94 -23.42 12.08
CA HIS A 133 4.19 -23.13 11.39
C HIS A 133 4.10 -21.88 10.51
N TYR A 134 2.90 -21.43 10.18
CA TYR A 134 2.72 -20.26 9.32
C TYR A 134 3.19 -19.01 10.05
N LYS A 135 3.99 -18.20 9.35
CA LYS A 135 4.43 -16.89 9.84
C LYS A 135 4.14 -15.85 8.77
N LEU A 136 3.59 -14.73 9.21
CA LEU A 136 3.36 -13.60 8.32
C LEU A 136 4.69 -13.12 7.71
N PRO A 137 4.73 -12.92 6.38
CA PRO A 137 5.87 -12.29 5.72
C PRO A 137 6.06 -10.87 6.24
N CYS A 138 7.31 -10.40 6.34
CA CYS A 138 7.57 -9.00 6.64
C CYS A 138 7.27 -8.10 5.44
N CYS A 139 7.01 -6.81 5.69
CA CYS A 139 6.59 -5.87 4.64
C CYS A 139 7.58 -5.77 3.47
N SER A 140 8.89 -5.94 3.73
CA SER A 140 9.89 -5.95 2.66
C SER A 140 9.73 -7.15 1.74
N VAL A 141 9.49 -8.35 2.27
CA VAL A 141 9.25 -9.57 1.48
C VAL A 141 7.96 -9.43 0.67
N ILE A 142 6.89 -8.87 1.26
CA ILE A 142 5.64 -8.61 0.54
C ILE A 142 5.91 -7.70 -0.66
N LYS A 143 6.54 -6.54 -0.45
CA LYS A 143 6.75 -5.53 -1.49
C LYS A 143 7.75 -5.94 -2.57
N THR A 144 8.82 -6.63 -2.19
CA THR A 144 9.95 -6.88 -3.10
C THR A 144 9.90 -8.25 -3.78
N LYS A 145 9.08 -9.17 -3.28
CA LYS A 145 8.99 -10.53 -3.79
C LYS A 145 7.56 -10.95 -4.08
N LEU A 146 6.71 -11.00 -3.07
CA LEU A 146 5.38 -11.61 -3.21
C LEU A 146 4.46 -10.83 -4.15
N VAL A 147 4.45 -9.50 -4.06
CA VAL A 147 3.66 -8.65 -4.96
C VAL A 147 4.16 -8.78 -6.41
N PRO A 148 5.47 -8.59 -6.72
CA PRO A 148 5.97 -8.81 -8.08
C PRO A 148 5.73 -10.21 -8.63
N ASP A 149 5.88 -11.25 -7.81
CA ASP A 149 5.64 -12.65 -8.22
C ASP A 149 4.16 -12.85 -8.62
N LEU A 150 3.23 -12.33 -7.82
CA LEU A 150 1.80 -12.39 -8.11
C LEU A 150 1.41 -11.52 -9.32
N GLU A 151 1.99 -10.32 -9.45
CA GLU A 151 1.79 -9.45 -10.62
C GLU A 151 2.23 -10.15 -11.92
N LYS A 152 3.32 -10.93 -11.86
CA LYS A 152 3.79 -11.73 -12.99
C LYS A 152 2.79 -12.83 -13.35
N GLU A 153 2.30 -13.58 -12.37
CA GLU A 153 1.29 -14.64 -12.58
C GLU A 153 0.00 -14.07 -13.19
N ILE A 154 -0.51 -12.96 -12.64
CA ILE A 154 -1.66 -12.24 -13.19
C ILE A 154 -1.37 -11.78 -14.62
N GLY A 155 -0.16 -11.25 -14.88
CA GLY A 155 0.27 -10.83 -16.21
C GLY A 155 0.28 -11.97 -17.24
N GLU A 156 0.75 -13.15 -16.85
CA GLU A 156 0.74 -14.36 -17.67
C GLU A 156 -0.70 -14.81 -17.98
N TYR A 157 -1.58 -14.85 -16.97
CA TYR A 157 -3.01 -15.11 -17.15
C TYR A 157 -3.64 -14.14 -18.15
N VAL A 158 -3.48 -12.82 -17.91
CA VAL A 158 -4.04 -11.77 -18.79
C VAL A 158 -3.52 -11.93 -20.22
N ALA A 159 -2.21 -12.17 -20.40
CA ALA A 159 -1.64 -12.37 -21.73
C ALA A 159 -2.23 -13.58 -22.45
N ASN A 160 -2.48 -14.68 -21.73
CA ASN A 160 -3.07 -15.88 -22.29
C ASN A 160 -4.54 -15.67 -22.70
N VAL A 161 -5.33 -15.02 -21.85
CA VAL A 161 -6.72 -14.67 -22.18
C VAL A 161 -6.77 -13.68 -23.35
N LYS A 162 -5.92 -12.65 -23.37
CA LYS A 162 -5.87 -11.70 -24.51
C LYS A 162 -5.56 -12.38 -25.84
N LYS A 163 -4.64 -13.37 -25.85
CA LYS A 163 -4.28 -14.13 -27.05
C LYS A 163 -5.44 -14.99 -27.57
N SER A 164 -6.32 -15.48 -26.69
CA SER A 164 -7.41 -16.36 -27.09
C SER A 164 -8.53 -15.65 -27.84
N TRP A 165 -8.67 -14.32 -27.66
CA TRP A 165 -9.76 -13.53 -28.23
C TRP A 165 -9.84 -13.54 -29.76
N VAL A 166 -8.74 -13.85 -30.45
CA VAL A 166 -8.75 -14.06 -31.91
C VAL A 166 -9.68 -15.22 -32.31
N ARG A 167 -9.81 -16.23 -31.46
CA ARG A 167 -10.65 -17.41 -31.68
C ARG A 167 -11.96 -17.33 -30.92
N THR A 168 -11.91 -16.88 -29.66
CA THR A 168 -13.06 -16.95 -28.76
C THR A 168 -13.92 -15.70 -28.80
N VAL A 169 -13.40 -14.61 -29.36
CA VAL A 169 -13.91 -13.24 -29.22
C VAL A 169 -14.15 -12.87 -27.74
N CYS A 170 -14.55 -11.64 -27.47
CA CYS A 170 -14.87 -11.20 -26.11
C CYS A 170 -16.06 -10.22 -26.08
N THR A 171 -16.79 -10.26 -24.97
CA THR A 171 -17.81 -9.26 -24.62
C THR A 171 -17.18 -8.24 -23.69
N LEU A 172 -17.37 -6.98 -24.00
CA LEU A 172 -16.93 -5.88 -23.15
C LEU A 172 -18.03 -5.50 -22.18
N ILE A 173 -17.67 -5.35 -20.91
CA ILE A 173 -18.58 -4.95 -19.85
C ILE A 173 -18.04 -3.68 -19.23
N ASN A 174 -18.85 -2.64 -19.25
CA ASN A 174 -18.58 -1.40 -18.56
C ASN A 174 -19.37 -1.37 -17.26
N TYR A 175 -18.65 -1.21 -16.16
CA TYR A 175 -19.21 -1.13 -14.82
C TYR A 175 -18.89 0.22 -14.20
N VAL A 176 -19.93 1.02 -13.97
CA VAL A 176 -19.82 2.32 -13.28
C VAL A 176 -20.18 2.12 -11.81
N TRP A 177 -19.27 2.51 -10.93
CA TRP A 177 -19.46 2.44 -9.49
C TRP A 177 -19.06 3.75 -8.83
N GLN A 178 -19.59 3.99 -7.64
CA GLN A 178 -19.36 5.23 -6.91
C GLN A 178 -18.69 4.93 -5.57
N ARG A 179 -17.71 5.74 -5.22
CA ARG A 179 -17.11 5.75 -3.89
C ARG A 179 -17.13 7.18 -3.37
N GLU A 180 -17.89 7.38 -2.30
CA GLU A 180 -18.16 8.71 -1.75
C GLU A 180 -18.76 9.65 -2.82
N LYS A 181 -18.05 10.72 -3.18
CA LYS A 181 -18.46 11.73 -4.18
C LYS A 181 -17.76 11.57 -5.53
N ARG A 182 -17.07 10.44 -5.74
CA ARG A 182 -16.32 10.16 -6.96
C ARG A 182 -16.94 8.97 -7.66
N SER A 183 -17.11 9.10 -8.96
CA SER A 183 -17.58 8.03 -9.83
C SER A 183 -16.39 7.41 -10.54
N PHE A 184 -16.43 6.10 -10.72
CA PHE A 184 -15.39 5.33 -11.38
C PHE A 184 -16.02 4.44 -12.43
N MET A 185 -15.28 4.21 -13.50
CA MET A 185 -15.61 3.31 -14.58
C MET A 185 -14.60 2.20 -14.62
N SER A 186 -15.04 0.95 -14.69
CA SER A 186 -14.19 -0.21 -14.91
C SER A 186 -14.64 -0.93 -16.17
N ILE A 187 -13.69 -1.16 -17.08
CA ILE A 187 -13.94 -1.82 -18.36
C ILE A 187 -13.32 -3.21 -18.29
N PHE A 188 -14.16 -4.23 -18.41
CA PHE A 188 -13.76 -5.62 -18.43
C PHE A 188 -13.94 -6.22 -19.83
N ALA A 189 -13.07 -7.13 -20.20
CA ALA A 189 -13.28 -8.06 -21.31
C ALA A 189 -13.58 -9.45 -20.76
N TYR A 190 -14.75 -9.98 -21.11
CA TYR A 190 -15.20 -11.32 -20.78
C TYR A 190 -15.09 -12.23 -21.99
N SER A 191 -14.53 -13.42 -21.78
CA SER A 191 -14.49 -14.49 -22.76
C SER A 191 -14.64 -15.83 -22.06
N ILE A 192 -14.87 -16.90 -22.82
CA ILE A 192 -14.93 -18.26 -22.25
C ILE A 192 -13.62 -18.69 -21.57
N GLU A 193 -12.49 -18.06 -21.91
CA GLU A 193 -11.17 -18.37 -21.32
C GLU A 193 -10.89 -17.52 -20.07
N GLY A 194 -11.72 -16.50 -19.79
CA GLY A 194 -11.55 -15.68 -18.61
C GLY A 194 -11.99 -14.22 -18.74
N VAL A 195 -11.71 -13.47 -17.67
CA VAL A 195 -12.07 -12.06 -17.50
C VAL A 195 -10.82 -11.23 -17.26
N VAL A 196 -10.70 -10.12 -17.99
CA VAL A 196 -9.58 -9.18 -17.87
C VAL A 196 -10.10 -7.78 -17.60
N LEU A 197 -9.64 -7.15 -16.53
CA LEU A 197 -9.79 -5.70 -16.35
C LEU A 197 -8.87 -4.99 -17.35
N LEU A 198 -9.44 -4.26 -18.28
CA LEU A 198 -8.70 -3.50 -19.29
C LEU A 198 -8.32 -2.12 -18.77
N ASN A 199 -9.25 -1.46 -18.08
CA ASN A 199 -9.03 -0.11 -17.59
C ASN A 199 -9.95 0.22 -16.41
N ALA A 200 -9.47 1.08 -15.51
CA ALA A 200 -10.26 1.67 -14.44
C ALA A 200 -10.00 3.17 -14.40
N LEU A 201 -11.04 3.98 -14.55
CA LEU A 201 -10.95 5.42 -14.74
C LEU A 201 -11.82 6.14 -13.72
N GLU A 202 -11.30 7.22 -13.13
CA GLU A 202 -12.12 8.17 -12.37
C GLU A 202 -12.92 9.02 -13.36
N ILE A 203 -14.23 9.07 -13.19
CA ILE A 203 -15.15 9.85 -14.03
C ILE A 203 -15.25 11.26 -13.42
N PRO A 204 -14.83 12.30 -14.15
CA PRO A 204 -15.03 13.68 -13.71
C PRO A 204 -16.52 13.99 -13.55
N SER A 205 -16.88 14.74 -12.51
CA SER A 205 -18.29 15.10 -12.24
C SER A 205 -18.97 15.89 -13.38
N SER A 206 -18.19 16.45 -14.30
CA SER A 206 -18.67 17.20 -15.47
C SER A 206 -18.90 16.34 -16.73
N MET A 207 -18.47 15.07 -16.73
CA MET A 207 -18.53 14.20 -17.90
C MET A 207 -19.85 13.42 -17.93
N LEU A 208 -20.55 13.44 -19.08
CA LEU A 208 -21.76 12.65 -19.23
C LEU A 208 -21.40 11.20 -19.55
N ILE A 209 -22.19 10.24 -19.06
CA ILE A 209 -22.04 8.80 -19.36
C ILE A 209 -22.01 8.57 -20.88
N PHE A 210 -22.75 9.37 -21.64
CA PHE A 210 -22.77 9.34 -23.11
C PHE A 210 -21.38 9.59 -23.73
N ASP A 211 -20.63 10.58 -23.24
CA ASP A 211 -19.28 10.91 -23.74
C ASP A 211 -18.29 9.76 -23.50
N LEU A 212 -18.46 9.02 -22.41
CA LEU A 212 -17.66 7.82 -22.13
C LEU A 212 -17.97 6.68 -23.09
N VAL A 213 -19.25 6.48 -23.43
CA VAL A 213 -19.66 5.43 -24.36
C VAL A 213 -19.12 5.67 -25.77
N GLU A 214 -18.99 6.93 -26.23
CA GLU A 214 -18.35 7.25 -27.50
C GLU A 214 -16.82 6.99 -27.51
N GLY A 215 -16.15 7.21 -26.37
CA GLY A 215 -14.70 7.01 -26.27
C GLY A 215 -14.26 5.53 -26.25
N ILE A 216 -15.16 4.63 -25.84
CA ILE A 216 -14.83 3.22 -25.61
C ILE A 216 -14.58 2.42 -26.90
N PRO A 217 -15.38 2.54 -27.98
CA PRO A 217 -15.06 1.94 -29.26
C PRO A 217 -13.64 2.27 -29.75
N TYR A 218 -13.18 3.51 -29.54
CA TYR A 218 -11.81 3.91 -29.86
C TYR A 218 -10.76 3.23 -28.97
N PHE A 219 -10.99 3.16 -27.65
CA PHE A 219 -10.11 2.46 -26.73
C PHE A 219 -9.97 0.96 -27.08
N VAL A 220 -11.09 0.34 -27.41
CA VAL A 220 -11.23 -1.08 -27.72
C VAL A 220 -10.55 -1.46 -29.02
N THR A 221 -10.77 -0.67 -30.07
CA THR A 221 -10.13 -0.89 -31.37
C THR A 221 -8.60 -0.80 -31.28
N ARG A 222 -8.08 0.05 -30.40
CA ARG A 222 -6.63 0.22 -30.20
C ARG A 222 -5.99 -0.89 -29.37
N GLU A 223 -6.65 -1.37 -28.31
CA GLU A 223 -6.07 -2.38 -27.42
C GLU A 223 -6.34 -3.83 -27.84
N ILE A 224 -7.51 -4.12 -28.38
CA ILE A 224 -8.02 -5.49 -28.57
C ILE A 224 -8.19 -5.80 -30.07
N GLY A 225 -8.43 -4.77 -30.88
CA GLY A 225 -8.79 -4.91 -32.30
C GLY A 225 -10.29 -5.13 -32.48
N ALA A 226 -10.90 -4.42 -33.42
CA ALA A 226 -12.36 -4.39 -33.63
C ALA A 226 -12.96 -5.80 -33.82
N ASN A 227 -12.24 -6.69 -34.50
CA ASN A 227 -12.74 -8.01 -34.88
C ASN A 227 -12.80 -9.00 -33.71
N ASN A 228 -12.19 -8.66 -32.57
CA ASN A 228 -12.13 -9.53 -31.41
C ASN A 228 -13.28 -9.27 -30.42
N VAL A 229 -14.15 -8.29 -30.69
CA VAL A 229 -15.26 -7.91 -29.82
C VAL A 229 -16.60 -8.21 -30.48
N THR A 230 -17.46 -8.95 -29.79
CA THR A 230 -18.80 -9.31 -30.29
C THR A 230 -19.91 -8.45 -29.71
N GLN A 231 -19.75 -7.99 -28.48
CA GLN A 231 -20.80 -7.30 -27.75
C GLN A 231 -20.19 -6.29 -26.79
N TYR A 232 -20.94 -5.22 -26.55
CA TYR A 232 -20.67 -4.23 -25.52
C TYR A 232 -21.88 -4.11 -24.59
N ILE A 233 -21.65 -4.26 -23.29
CA ILE A 233 -22.67 -4.19 -22.24
C ILE A 233 -22.32 -3.02 -21.32
N ILE A 234 -23.28 -2.14 -21.10
CA ILE A 234 -23.17 -1.03 -20.13
C ILE A 234 -24.03 -1.41 -18.94
N GLN A 235 -23.40 -1.61 -17.79
CA GLN A 235 -24.11 -1.84 -16.54
C GLN A 235 -24.27 -0.51 -15.81
N ASN A 236 -25.51 0.00 -15.76
CA ASN A 236 -25.79 1.20 -15.00
C ASN A 236 -25.80 0.87 -13.50
N PRO A 237 -25.39 1.81 -12.63
CA PRO A 237 -25.41 1.59 -11.18
C PRO A 237 -26.82 1.30 -10.62
N GLY A 238 -27.88 1.64 -11.35
CA GLY A 238 -29.27 1.31 -11.00
C GLY A 238 -29.62 -0.18 -11.13
N ASP A 239 -28.91 -0.94 -11.99
CA ASP A 239 -29.26 -2.34 -12.29
C ASP A 239 -28.73 -3.33 -11.23
N CYS A 240 -27.89 -2.88 -10.29
CA CYS A 240 -27.39 -3.70 -9.18
C CYS A 240 -28.33 -3.74 -7.97
N LEU A 241 -29.35 -2.85 -7.91
CA LEU A 241 -30.32 -2.85 -6.81
C LEU A 241 -31.39 -3.94 -6.92
N GLU A 242 -31.48 -4.64 -8.05
CA GLU A 242 -32.48 -5.71 -8.25
C GLU A 242 -31.98 -7.13 -7.94
N PHE A 243 -30.68 -7.32 -7.68
CA PHE A 243 -30.10 -8.66 -7.41
C PHE A 243 -29.87 -8.97 -5.92
N MET A 244 -30.25 -8.08 -5.01
CA MET A 244 -30.37 -8.47 -3.60
C MET A 244 -31.80 -8.97 -3.37
N PRO A 245 -32.02 -10.28 -3.11
CA PRO A 245 -33.29 -10.68 -2.53
C PRO A 245 -33.43 -9.94 -1.21
N ASN A 246 -34.43 -9.06 -1.16
CA ASN A 246 -34.95 -8.56 0.10
C ASN A 246 -35.53 -9.79 0.82
N ASP A 247 -34.74 -10.40 1.70
CA ASP A 247 -35.28 -11.25 2.74
C ASP A 247 -35.97 -10.33 3.75
N ASP A 248 -37.21 -10.01 3.39
CA ASP A 248 -38.23 -9.48 4.26
C ASP A 248 -38.55 -10.57 5.30
N HIS A 249 -37.88 -10.49 6.44
CA HIS A 249 -38.30 -11.19 7.65
C HIS A 249 -38.88 -10.17 8.62
N THR A 250 -40.08 -9.74 8.29
CA THR A 250 -41.09 -9.31 9.25
C THR A 250 -41.82 -10.55 9.78
N HIS A 251 -41.39 -11.05 10.95
CA HIS A 251 -42.21 -11.45 12.12
C HIS A 251 -41.42 -12.26 13.14
#